data_AF-A0A177NB52-F1
#
_entry.id   AF-A0A177NB52-F1
#
_cell.length_a   1.000
_cell.length_b   1.000
_cell.length_c   1.000
_cell.angle_alpha   90.00
_cell.angle_beta   90.00
_cell.angle_gamma   90.00
#
_symmetry.space_group_name_H-M   'P 1'
#
loop_
_entity.id
_entity.type
_entity.pdbx_description
1 polymer ?
#
loop_
_entity_poly.entity_id
_entity_poly.type
_entity_poly.pdbx_seq_one_letter_code
_entity_poly.pdbx_strand_id
1 'polypeptide(L)'
;MTIKCSARLIVGVLLVSGLSACGVIKSWFPDKERDYQFTTEIPELIIPDDLKNKASASLPSRPVEKALPEPDPVTGSRYTAESEDATTESADTNTAEESASDQTPESAPAASTSTASTLQIDQAKNAATRTVGKALTRQKLEVVERNIDKGYFYVKYDPKAEKVSDDSIWDEINFLFGDDPSQEQEYRVTVQSLGAEMSEVTVQNSKGESLSNQTANSLLGLIAEGINIGQQNGDPVKAEETTNEQPAPETNAEQSADEQPASEQQ
;
A
#
# COMPACT_ATOMS: atom_id res chain seq x y z
N MET A 1 -33.74 -24.72 -49.18
CA MET A 1 -33.82 -25.48 -47.91
C MET A 1 -32.53 -26.23 -47.56
N THR A 2 -31.63 -26.49 -48.52
CA THR A 2 -30.43 -27.35 -48.39
C THR A 2 -29.32 -26.87 -47.43
N ILE A 3 -29.11 -25.55 -47.30
CA ILE A 3 -27.96 -24.96 -46.58
C ILE A 3 -27.89 -25.37 -45.09
N LYS A 4 -29.02 -25.65 -44.43
CA LYS A 4 -29.06 -26.04 -43.01
C LYS A 4 -28.55 -27.48 -42.74
N CYS A 5 -28.38 -28.31 -43.76
CA CYS A 5 -27.81 -29.66 -43.61
C CYS A 5 -26.29 -29.66 -43.67
N SER A 6 -25.68 -28.91 -44.60
CA SER A 6 -24.22 -28.83 -44.75
C SER A 6 -23.55 -28.18 -43.54
N ALA A 7 -24.13 -27.11 -42.98
CA ALA A 7 -23.60 -26.46 -41.77
C ALA A 7 -23.48 -27.41 -40.57
N ARG A 8 -24.48 -28.29 -40.35
CA ARG A 8 -24.45 -29.29 -39.27
C ARG A 8 -23.42 -30.39 -39.49
N LEU A 9 -23.19 -30.78 -40.75
CA LEU A 9 -22.14 -31.75 -41.09
C LEU A 9 -20.73 -31.18 -40.83
N ILE A 10 -20.50 -29.91 -41.18
CA ILE A 10 -19.20 -29.24 -40.96
C ILE A 10 -18.87 -29.12 -39.47
N VAL A 11 -19.83 -28.70 -38.64
CA VAL A 11 -19.64 -28.62 -37.17
C VAL A 11 -19.35 -29.99 -36.57
N GLY A 12 -20.04 -31.06 -37.02
CA GLY A 12 -19.77 -32.42 -36.57
C GLY A 12 -18.36 -32.91 -36.91
N VAL A 13 -17.87 -32.64 -38.12
CA VAL A 13 -16.50 -33.00 -38.53
C VAL A 13 -15.44 -32.24 -37.74
N LEU A 14 -15.63 -30.93 -37.52
CA LEU A 14 -14.72 -30.09 -36.73
C LEU A 14 -14.62 -30.55 -35.27
N LEU A 15 -15.75 -30.92 -34.67
CA LEU A 15 -15.79 -31.39 -33.29
C LEU A 15 -15.11 -32.75 -33.13
N VAL A 16 -15.29 -33.68 -34.08
CA VAL A 16 -14.61 -34.99 -34.08
C VAL A 16 -13.10 -34.86 -34.29
N SER A 17 -12.62 -33.92 -35.11
CA SER A 17 -11.17 -33.72 -35.29
C SER A 17 -10.47 -33.06 -34.09
N GLY A 18 -11.19 -32.25 -33.29
CA GLY A 18 -10.62 -31.59 -32.11
C GLY A 18 -10.18 -32.55 -31.00
N LEU A 19 -10.96 -33.60 -30.71
CA LEU A 19 -10.69 -34.50 -29.57
C LEU A 19 -9.44 -35.40 -29.76
N SER A 20 -8.93 -35.55 -30.98
CA SER A 20 -7.78 -36.42 -31.28
C SER A 20 -6.41 -35.77 -31.01
N ALA A 21 -6.36 -34.48 -30.63
CA ALA A 21 -5.10 -33.73 -30.49
C ALA A 21 -4.32 -34.00 -29.19
N CYS A 22 -5.00 -34.45 -28.12
CA CYS A 22 -4.44 -34.45 -26.76
C CYS A 22 -3.19 -35.32 -26.56
N GLY A 23 -2.95 -36.31 -27.42
CA GLY A 23 -1.77 -37.20 -27.30
C GLY A 23 -0.44 -36.55 -27.71
N VAL A 24 -0.45 -35.48 -28.52
CA VAL A 24 0.77 -34.88 -29.09
C VAL A 24 1.40 -33.83 -28.17
N ILE A 25 0.63 -33.27 -27.23
CA ILE A 25 1.07 -32.11 -26.44
C ILE A 25 2.33 -32.40 -25.60
N LYS A 26 2.50 -33.63 -25.10
CA LYS A 26 3.62 -34.00 -24.21
C LYS A 26 4.98 -34.15 -24.93
N SER A 27 5.02 -34.12 -26.27
CA SER A 27 6.29 -34.00 -27.01
C SER A 27 6.68 -32.55 -27.36
N TRP A 28 5.80 -31.57 -27.11
CA TRP A 28 6.08 -30.15 -27.41
C TRP A 28 6.73 -29.43 -26.23
N PHE A 29 6.49 -29.89 -25.00
CA PHE A 29 7.13 -29.35 -23.80
C PHE A 29 8.49 -30.04 -23.58
N PRO A 30 9.64 -29.35 -23.72
CA PRO A 30 10.94 -29.94 -23.40
C PRO A 30 11.01 -30.30 -21.92
N ASP A 31 11.62 -31.44 -21.62
CA ASP A 31 11.68 -32.03 -20.28
C ASP A 31 12.69 -31.31 -19.38
N LYS A 32 12.22 -30.25 -18.72
CA LYS A 32 13.04 -29.41 -17.83
C LYS A 32 13.62 -30.16 -16.62
N GLU A 33 13.13 -31.36 -16.28
CA GLU A 33 13.69 -32.16 -15.17
C GLU A 33 15.13 -32.63 -15.46
N ARG A 34 15.55 -32.61 -16.74
CA ARG A 34 16.91 -32.93 -17.16
C ARG A 34 17.88 -31.75 -17.05
N ASP A 35 17.44 -30.52 -17.30
CA ASP A 35 18.32 -29.34 -17.32
C ASP A 35 18.93 -29.04 -15.93
N TYR A 36 18.15 -29.23 -14.86
CA TYR A 36 18.64 -29.07 -13.48
C TYR A 36 19.79 -30.02 -13.11
N GLN A 37 19.99 -31.11 -13.85
CA GLN A 37 21.06 -32.09 -13.61
C GLN A 37 22.38 -31.73 -14.32
N PHE A 38 22.41 -30.62 -15.08
CA PHE A 38 23.60 -30.11 -15.77
C PHE A 38 24.03 -28.71 -15.30
N THR A 39 23.38 -28.15 -14.28
CA THR A 39 23.87 -26.97 -13.56
C THR A 39 25.25 -27.27 -12.98
N THR A 40 26.28 -26.65 -13.54
CA THR A 40 27.64 -26.73 -12.99
C THR A 40 27.70 -25.96 -11.66
N GLU A 41 28.39 -26.52 -10.67
CA GLU A 41 28.51 -25.93 -9.33
C GLU A 41 29.08 -24.51 -9.41
N ILE A 42 28.52 -23.60 -8.60
CA ILE A 42 29.02 -22.23 -8.50
C ILE A 42 30.40 -22.29 -7.83
N PRO A 43 31.48 -21.80 -8.46
CA PRO A 43 32.82 -21.87 -7.87
C PRO A 43 32.88 -21.08 -6.56
N GLU A 44 33.54 -21.64 -5.55
CA GLU A 44 33.62 -21.03 -4.22
C GLU A 44 34.19 -19.61 -4.28
N LEU A 45 33.46 -18.66 -3.68
CA LEU A 45 33.82 -17.25 -3.74
C LEU A 45 35.02 -16.97 -2.82
N ILE A 46 36.22 -16.93 -3.41
CA ILE A 46 37.47 -16.63 -2.71
C ILE A 46 37.42 -15.23 -2.06
N ILE A 47 37.16 -15.19 -0.76
CA ILE A 47 37.15 -13.94 0.03
C ILE A 47 38.60 -13.45 0.17
N PRO A 48 38.95 -12.26 -0.35
CA PRO A 48 40.29 -11.69 -0.20
C PRO A 48 40.55 -11.32 1.27
N ASP A 49 41.81 -11.44 1.71
CA ASP A 49 42.15 -11.45 3.14
C ASP A 49 41.86 -10.14 3.89
N ASP A 50 41.72 -9.01 3.19
CA ASP A 50 41.32 -7.72 3.80
C ASP A 50 39.91 -7.75 4.44
N LEU A 51 39.03 -8.66 4.02
CA LEU A 51 37.70 -8.84 4.62
C LEU A 51 37.70 -9.76 5.85
N LYS A 52 38.57 -10.77 5.91
CA LYS A 52 38.68 -11.69 7.06
C LYS A 52 39.12 -10.96 8.32
N ASN A 53 39.90 -9.88 8.16
CA ASN A 53 40.54 -9.14 9.25
C ASN A 53 39.66 -8.00 9.83
N LYS A 54 38.50 -7.71 9.23
CA LYS A 54 37.61 -6.59 9.63
C LYS A 54 36.29 -7.02 10.27
N ALA A 55 36.07 -8.32 10.45
CA ALA A 55 34.79 -8.89 10.90
C ALA A 55 34.78 -9.40 12.37
N SER A 56 35.72 -8.97 13.23
CA SER A 56 35.80 -9.43 14.63
C SER A 56 36.55 -8.50 15.59
N ALA A 57 36.45 -7.18 15.43
CA ALA A 57 37.08 -6.19 16.32
C ALA A 57 36.09 -5.15 16.88
N SER A 58 35.63 -5.42 18.11
CA SER A 58 35.25 -4.50 19.20
C SER A 58 34.78 -3.07 18.90
N LEU A 59 33.64 -2.69 19.49
CA LEU A 59 33.37 -1.30 19.92
C LEU A 59 34.52 -0.77 20.81
N PRO A 60 34.95 0.49 20.66
CA PRO A 60 34.93 1.36 21.84
C PRO A 60 34.71 2.87 21.59
N SER A 61 34.05 3.49 22.57
CA SER A 61 34.27 4.83 23.16
C SER A 61 35.04 5.96 22.41
N ARG A 62 34.32 7.08 22.21
CA ARG A 62 34.81 8.49 22.21
C ARG A 62 35.69 8.75 23.46
N PRO A 63 36.83 9.52 23.43
CA PRO A 63 36.80 10.97 23.11
C PRO A 63 38.08 11.71 22.57
N VAL A 64 37.83 12.91 22.00
CA VAL A 64 38.64 14.17 22.10
C VAL A 64 40.00 14.32 21.35
N GLU A 65 39.97 15.21 20.34
CA GLU A 65 40.92 16.34 20.04
C GLU A 65 42.42 16.04 19.74
N LYS A 66 43.05 16.52 18.64
CA LYS A 66 43.43 17.95 18.40
C LYS A 66 44.03 18.22 16.99
N ALA A 67 44.00 19.50 16.59
CA ALA A 67 44.87 20.22 15.62
C ALA A 67 44.77 19.97 14.10
N LEU A 68 44.39 21.05 13.38
CA LEU A 68 44.76 21.39 11.99
C LEU A 68 46.26 21.83 11.95
N PRO A 69 46.97 21.82 10.79
CA PRO A 69 46.84 22.93 9.82
C PRO A 69 46.95 22.56 8.32
N GLU A 70 46.45 23.46 7.47
CA GLU A 70 46.65 23.55 6.01
C GLU A 70 47.96 24.37 5.70
N PRO A 71 48.33 24.81 4.45
CA PRO A 71 47.69 24.66 3.13
C PRO A 71 48.64 24.41 1.89
N ASP A 72 48.03 24.10 0.72
CA ASP A 72 48.24 24.61 -0.68
C ASP A 72 49.62 25.00 -1.30
N PRO A 73 49.81 25.11 -2.65
CA PRO A 73 48.81 25.27 -3.73
C PRO A 73 48.97 24.50 -5.09
N VAL A 74 47.94 24.66 -5.93
CA VAL A 74 47.68 24.27 -7.35
C VAL A 74 48.78 24.47 -8.43
N THR A 75 48.67 23.73 -9.56
CA THR A 75 48.61 24.28 -10.96
C THR A 75 48.38 23.19 -12.06
N GLY A 76 47.52 23.47 -13.07
CA GLY A 76 47.47 22.77 -14.38
C GLY A 76 46.07 22.28 -14.82
N SER A 77 45.21 23.01 -15.56
CA SER A 77 45.25 23.36 -17.01
C SER A 77 45.42 22.17 -17.98
N ARG A 78 44.64 21.97 -19.05
CA ARG A 78 43.59 22.78 -19.75
C ARG A 78 42.71 21.89 -20.63
N TYR A 79 41.48 22.33 -20.94
CA TYR A 79 40.94 22.38 -22.31
C TYR A 79 39.92 23.53 -22.43
N THR A 80 39.87 24.18 -23.60
CA THR A 80 38.98 25.31 -23.96
C THR A 80 37.83 24.78 -24.85
N ALA A 81 36.55 25.11 -24.66
CA ALA A 81 35.86 26.41 -24.58
C ALA A 81 35.58 27.06 -25.95
N GLU A 82 34.30 27.37 -26.18
CA GLU A 82 33.78 28.41 -27.10
C GLU A 82 32.39 28.84 -26.54
N SER A 83 32.10 30.14 -26.52
CA SER A 83 30.88 30.77 -25.96
C SER A 83 29.90 31.20 -27.09
N GLU A 84 28.93 32.14 -27.01
CA GLU A 84 28.37 33.13 -26.03
C GLU A 84 26.93 33.45 -26.56
N ASP A 85 25.94 34.11 -25.95
CA ASP A 85 25.63 34.88 -24.71
C ASP A 85 24.08 34.61 -24.46
N ALA A 86 23.33 34.95 -23.41
CA ALA A 86 23.37 35.95 -22.33
C ALA A 86 22.68 35.37 -21.06
N THR A 87 22.86 35.82 -19.81
CA THR A 87 23.04 37.16 -19.19
C THR A 87 21.70 37.95 -19.17
N THR A 88 21.12 38.39 -18.04
CA THR A 88 21.57 38.64 -16.64
C THR A 88 20.55 38.07 -15.62
N GLU A 89 20.94 37.53 -14.45
CA GLU A 89 21.05 38.19 -13.11
C GLU A 89 19.68 38.59 -12.49
N SER A 90 19.33 38.36 -11.21
CA SER A 90 20.17 38.21 -10.01
C SER A 90 19.86 36.96 -9.15
N ALA A 91 20.72 36.68 -8.17
CA ALA A 91 20.53 35.64 -7.17
C ALA A 91 19.77 36.14 -5.92
N ASP A 92 19.20 35.21 -5.16
CA ASP A 92 19.19 35.33 -3.69
C ASP A 92 19.50 33.95 -3.05
N THR A 93 20.13 33.98 -1.89
CA THR A 93 20.71 32.80 -1.23
C THR A 93 19.83 32.34 -0.07
N ASN A 94 19.46 31.05 -0.07
CA ASN A 94 19.09 30.36 1.17
C ASN A 94 19.54 28.90 1.14
N THR A 95 20.71 28.64 1.73
CA THR A 95 21.01 27.32 2.29
C THR A 95 20.21 27.17 3.58
N ALA A 96 19.19 26.32 3.55
CA ALA A 96 18.55 25.81 4.76
C ALA A 96 18.48 24.28 4.64
N GLU A 97 19.20 23.60 5.51
CA GLU A 97 19.13 22.15 5.65
C GLU A 97 17.82 21.77 6.33
N GLU A 98 16.85 21.23 5.60
CA GLU A 98 15.76 20.48 6.23
C GLU A 98 16.15 19.00 6.23
N SER A 99 16.56 18.52 7.42
CA SER A 99 17.06 17.16 7.61
C SER A 99 16.08 16.10 7.12
N ALA A 100 16.55 15.22 6.23
CA ALA A 100 15.90 13.96 5.90
C ALA A 100 15.98 12.99 7.09
N SER A 101 15.23 13.29 8.14
CA SER A 101 15.02 12.41 9.28
C SER A 101 14.15 11.23 8.82
N ASP A 102 14.78 10.14 8.41
CA ASP A 102 14.12 8.86 8.13
C ASP A 102 13.69 8.17 9.43
N GLN A 103 12.88 8.89 10.22
CA GLN A 103 11.95 8.27 11.13
C GLN A 103 10.81 7.73 10.27
N THR A 104 10.97 6.50 9.80
CA THR A 104 9.84 5.63 9.52
C THR A 104 8.97 5.64 10.80
N PRO A 105 7.77 6.26 10.78
CA PRO A 105 6.94 6.27 11.97
C PRO A 105 6.47 4.86 12.20
N GLU A 106 6.65 4.36 13.43
CA GLU A 106 6.03 3.11 13.85
C GLU A 106 4.52 3.22 13.56
N SER A 107 4.01 2.34 12.70
CA SER A 107 2.82 2.61 11.91
C SER A 107 1.54 2.41 12.72
N ALA A 108 1.29 3.31 13.66
CA ALA A 108 0.08 3.39 14.47
C ALA A 108 -1.16 3.21 13.58
N PRO A 109 -2.12 2.35 14.00
CA PRO A 109 -3.24 1.97 13.16
C PRO A 109 -4.07 3.21 12.81
N ALA A 110 -4.25 3.45 11.51
CA ALA A 110 -5.03 4.58 11.02
C ALA A 110 -6.51 4.31 11.27
N ALA A 111 -7.05 4.89 12.34
CA ALA A 111 -8.48 5.08 12.49
C ALA A 111 -8.97 6.11 11.45
N SER A 112 -10.21 5.94 10.99
CA SER A 112 -10.81 6.87 10.03
C SER A 112 -12.33 6.95 10.19
N THR A 113 -12.88 8.16 10.17
CA THR A 113 -14.29 8.45 10.42
C THR A 113 -14.93 9.16 9.22
N SER A 114 -15.83 8.47 8.51
CA SER A 114 -16.54 9.03 7.36
C SER A 114 -17.78 9.84 7.78
N THR A 115 -17.82 11.11 7.38
CA THR A 115 -19.02 11.97 7.44
C THR A 115 -19.59 12.15 6.03
N ALA A 116 -20.82 12.65 5.89
CA ALA A 116 -21.58 12.68 4.62
C ALA A 116 -21.02 13.54 3.46
N SER A 117 -19.75 13.98 3.53
CA SER A 117 -19.01 14.71 2.49
C SER A 117 -17.48 14.68 2.67
N THR A 118 -16.96 14.24 3.82
CA THR A 118 -15.52 14.22 4.14
C THR A 118 -15.16 12.99 4.99
N LEU A 119 -13.91 12.51 4.90
CA LEU A 119 -13.38 11.40 5.68
C LEU A 119 -12.22 11.90 6.53
N GLN A 120 -12.37 11.86 7.86
CA GLN A 120 -11.28 12.18 8.78
C GLN A 120 -10.39 10.93 8.97
N ILE A 121 -9.09 11.15 9.11
CA ILE A 121 -8.08 10.12 9.35
C ILE A 121 -7.19 10.58 10.51
N ASP A 122 -6.99 9.70 11.47
CA ASP A 122 -6.26 9.96 12.72
C ASP A 122 -4.75 9.78 12.49
N GLN A 123 -4.23 10.44 11.44
CA GLN A 123 -2.82 10.52 11.08
C GLN A 123 -2.48 11.92 10.53
N ALA A 124 -1.24 12.36 10.75
CA ALA A 124 -0.66 13.57 10.12
C ALA A 124 -0.72 13.51 8.59
N LYS A 125 -0.87 14.66 7.90
CA LYS A 125 -1.10 14.75 6.43
C LYS A 125 -0.25 13.79 5.60
N ASN A 126 1.06 13.73 5.86
CA ASN A 126 2.00 12.92 5.07
C ASN A 126 1.78 11.41 5.28
N ALA A 127 1.44 10.99 6.50
CA ALA A 127 1.07 9.60 6.80
C ALA A 127 -0.33 9.26 6.25
N ALA A 128 -1.32 10.12 6.48
CA ALA A 128 -2.67 9.97 5.93
C ALA A 128 -2.66 9.86 4.39
N THR A 129 -1.87 10.68 3.70
CA THR A 129 -1.74 10.63 2.22
C THR A 129 -1.12 9.30 1.76
N ARG A 130 -0.10 8.77 2.46
CA ARG A 130 0.44 7.41 2.20
C ARG A 130 -0.62 6.32 2.45
N THR A 131 -1.44 6.50 3.48
CA THR A 131 -2.52 5.58 3.85
C THR A 131 -3.68 5.58 2.85
N VAL A 132 -4.14 6.74 2.38
CA VAL A 132 -5.13 6.89 1.29
C VAL A 132 -4.61 6.25 -0.01
N GLY A 133 -3.34 6.48 -0.37
CA GLY A 133 -2.73 5.84 -1.54
C GLY A 133 -2.81 4.30 -1.50
N LYS A 134 -2.50 3.69 -0.34
CA LYS A 134 -2.66 2.24 -0.13
C LYS A 134 -4.13 1.79 -0.22
N ALA A 135 -5.06 2.59 0.29
CA ALA A 135 -6.49 2.29 0.27
C ALA A 135 -7.07 2.28 -1.15
N LEU A 136 -6.73 3.27 -1.98
CA LEU A 136 -7.13 3.33 -3.39
C LEU A 136 -6.69 2.08 -4.16
N THR A 137 -5.43 1.65 -3.98
CA THR A 137 -4.90 0.42 -4.59
C THR A 137 -5.65 -0.84 -4.13
N ARG A 138 -6.00 -0.96 -2.85
CA ARG A 138 -6.77 -2.11 -2.31
C ARG A 138 -8.18 -2.19 -2.90
N GLN A 139 -8.81 -1.05 -3.17
CA GLN A 139 -10.12 -0.97 -3.83
C GLN A 139 -10.06 -1.09 -5.35
N LYS A 140 -8.88 -1.35 -5.93
CA LYS A 140 -8.63 -1.47 -7.39
C LYS A 140 -9.05 -0.22 -8.20
N LEU A 141 -9.06 0.96 -7.57
CA LEU A 141 -9.36 2.22 -8.26
C LEU A 141 -8.16 2.63 -9.13
N GLU A 142 -8.40 2.99 -10.40
CA GLU A 142 -7.36 3.51 -11.29
C GLU A 142 -6.93 4.91 -10.82
N VAL A 143 -5.61 5.10 -10.63
CA VAL A 143 -5.02 6.39 -10.23
C VAL A 143 -4.31 6.99 -11.43
N VAL A 144 -4.86 8.09 -11.97
CA VAL A 144 -4.37 8.80 -13.17
C VAL A 144 -3.17 9.68 -12.85
N GLU A 145 -3.26 10.49 -11.79
CA GLU A 145 -2.14 11.30 -11.26
C GLU A 145 -2.08 11.17 -9.73
N ARG A 146 -0.86 11.17 -9.18
CA ARG A 146 -0.59 11.15 -7.74
C ARG A 146 0.44 12.22 -7.39
N ASN A 147 0.10 13.10 -6.46
CA ASN A 147 1.05 14.06 -5.89
C ASN A 147 1.02 13.99 -4.36
N ILE A 148 2.06 13.41 -3.75
CA ILE A 148 2.12 13.18 -2.30
C ILE A 148 2.33 14.48 -1.53
N ASP A 149 3.17 15.37 -2.02
CA ASP A 149 3.61 16.58 -1.29
C ASP A 149 2.46 17.59 -1.22
N LYS A 150 1.80 17.84 -2.36
CA LYS A 150 0.56 18.62 -2.43
C LYS A 150 -0.59 17.88 -1.75
N GLY A 151 -0.58 16.55 -1.77
CA GLY A 151 -1.55 15.70 -1.06
C GLY A 151 -2.84 15.48 -1.86
N TYR A 152 -2.74 15.10 -3.14
CA TYR A 152 -3.90 14.74 -3.94
C TYR A 152 -3.66 13.54 -4.87
N PHE A 153 -4.76 12.93 -5.28
CA PHE A 153 -4.84 11.86 -6.27
C PHE A 153 -5.96 12.19 -7.25
N TYR A 154 -5.70 12.05 -8.55
CA TYR A 154 -6.75 11.96 -9.56
C TYR A 154 -7.03 10.48 -9.80
N VAL A 155 -8.29 10.08 -9.67
CA VAL A 155 -8.74 8.69 -9.78
C VAL A 155 -9.90 8.58 -10.73
N LYS A 156 -9.98 7.49 -11.49
CA LYS A 156 -11.21 7.17 -12.22
C LYS A 156 -12.17 6.41 -11.32
N TYR A 157 -13.46 6.68 -11.52
CA TYR A 157 -14.55 5.97 -10.88
C TYR A 157 -15.82 6.10 -11.72
N ASP A 158 -16.57 5.02 -11.92
CA ASP A 158 -17.95 5.10 -12.42
C ASP A 158 -18.92 5.02 -11.22
N PRO A 159 -19.68 6.09 -10.91
CA PRO A 159 -20.67 6.09 -9.83
C PRO A 159 -21.90 5.19 -10.09
N LYS A 160 -22.02 4.61 -11.28
CA LYS A 160 -23.09 3.69 -11.70
C LYS A 160 -22.60 2.27 -11.95
N ALA A 161 -21.32 1.96 -11.70
CA ALA A 161 -20.77 0.61 -11.87
C ALA A 161 -21.61 -0.41 -11.10
N GLU A 162 -22.39 -1.21 -11.82
CA GLU A 162 -23.13 -2.32 -11.24
C GLU A 162 -22.14 -3.41 -10.82
N LYS A 163 -22.36 -4.00 -9.63
CA LYS A 163 -21.55 -5.12 -9.16
C LYS A 163 -21.93 -6.34 -9.96
N VAL A 164 -21.11 -6.69 -10.96
CA VAL A 164 -21.28 -7.85 -11.82
C VAL A 164 -21.54 -9.10 -10.97
N SER A 165 -22.77 -9.58 -10.99
CA SER A 165 -23.18 -10.91 -10.52
C SER A 165 -22.83 -11.98 -11.54
N ASP A 166 -22.91 -13.25 -11.15
CA ASP A 166 -22.68 -14.41 -12.03
C ASP A 166 -23.81 -14.60 -13.07
N ASP A 167 -23.98 -13.61 -13.95
CA ASP A 167 -24.95 -13.63 -15.04
C ASP A 167 -24.29 -14.09 -16.35
N SER A 168 -24.87 -15.17 -16.90
CA SER A 168 -24.64 -15.82 -18.21
C SER A 168 -23.27 -15.75 -18.91
N ILE A 169 -22.84 -16.91 -19.44
CA ILE A 169 -21.74 -17.07 -20.42
C ILE A 169 -21.86 -16.13 -21.64
N TRP A 170 -23.08 -15.66 -21.97
CA TRP A 170 -23.30 -14.69 -23.04
C TRP A 170 -22.81 -13.29 -22.71
N ASP A 171 -22.85 -12.88 -21.44
CA ASP A 171 -22.41 -11.55 -20.99
C ASP A 171 -20.87 -11.50 -20.88
N GLU A 172 -20.22 -12.61 -20.53
CA GLU A 172 -18.75 -12.78 -20.70
C GLU A 172 -18.33 -12.63 -22.17
N ILE A 173 -19.07 -13.25 -23.10
CA ILE A 173 -18.81 -13.10 -24.55
C ILE A 173 -19.07 -11.65 -24.99
N ASN A 174 -20.10 -10.99 -24.47
CA ASN A 174 -20.40 -9.60 -24.81
C ASN A 174 -19.36 -8.62 -24.25
N PHE A 175 -18.79 -8.89 -23.07
CA PHE A 175 -17.66 -8.14 -22.51
C PHE A 175 -16.37 -8.29 -23.32
N LEU A 176 -16.14 -9.45 -23.94
CA LEU A 176 -14.95 -9.70 -24.77
C LEU A 176 -15.01 -9.11 -26.19
N PHE A 177 -16.19 -8.77 -26.70
CA PHE A 177 -16.39 -8.34 -28.10
C PHE A 177 -17.28 -7.10 -28.31
N GLY A 178 -17.86 -6.54 -27.25
CA GLY A 178 -18.69 -5.33 -27.28
C GLY A 178 -17.91 -4.06 -26.88
N ASP A 179 -18.60 -2.92 -26.97
CA ASP A 179 -18.11 -1.65 -26.42
C ASP A 179 -18.27 -1.65 -24.88
N ASP A 180 -17.33 -1.00 -24.18
CA ASP A 180 -17.39 -0.86 -22.71
C ASP A 180 -18.59 0.03 -22.28
N PRO A 181 -19.54 -0.48 -21.48
CA PRO A 181 -20.65 0.33 -20.98
C PRO A 181 -20.24 1.31 -19.87
N SER A 182 -19.06 1.12 -19.26
CA SER A 182 -18.57 1.90 -18.11
C SER A 182 -18.60 3.40 -18.39
N GLN A 183 -19.17 4.14 -17.44
CA GLN A 183 -19.19 5.60 -17.45
C GLN A 183 -18.17 6.11 -16.43
N GLU A 184 -16.88 5.87 -16.69
CA GLU A 184 -15.80 6.38 -15.85
C GLU A 184 -15.78 7.93 -15.89
N GLN A 185 -15.61 8.56 -14.73
CA GLN A 185 -15.22 9.96 -14.62
C GLN A 185 -13.99 10.11 -13.73
N GLU A 186 -13.20 11.15 -13.99
CA GLU A 186 -12.05 11.52 -13.16
C GLU A 186 -12.49 12.40 -11.98
N TYR A 187 -12.10 11.97 -10.78
CA TYR A 187 -12.33 12.67 -9.51
C TYR A 187 -11.01 12.94 -8.81
N ARG A 188 -10.93 14.08 -8.12
CA ARG A 188 -9.74 14.51 -7.40
C ARG A 188 -9.94 14.32 -5.90
N VAL A 189 -9.31 13.30 -5.34
CA VAL A 189 -9.24 13.06 -3.89
C VAL A 189 -8.13 13.94 -3.31
N THR A 190 -8.46 14.80 -2.34
CA THR A 190 -7.51 15.73 -1.71
C THR A 190 -7.40 15.45 -0.21
N VAL A 191 -6.18 15.44 0.32
CA VAL A 191 -5.85 15.21 1.73
C VAL A 191 -5.28 16.49 2.35
N GLN A 192 -5.97 17.04 3.35
CA GLN A 192 -5.65 18.28 4.04
C GLN A 192 -5.34 17.99 5.51
N SER A 193 -4.45 18.77 6.14
CA SER A 193 -4.23 18.67 7.60
C SER A 193 -5.35 19.41 8.33
N LEU A 194 -6.01 18.73 9.26
CA LEU A 194 -6.98 19.32 10.19
C LEU A 194 -6.32 19.64 11.55
N GLY A 195 -5.25 18.92 11.88
CA GLY A 195 -4.37 19.17 13.02
C GLY A 195 -2.96 18.63 12.75
N ALA A 196 -2.16 18.49 13.81
CA ALA A 196 -0.83 17.88 13.73
C ALA A 196 -0.91 16.39 13.41
N GLU A 197 -1.80 15.67 14.08
CA GLU A 197 -2.00 14.21 13.94
C GLU A 197 -3.35 13.86 13.29
N MET A 198 -4.08 14.84 12.77
CA MET A 198 -5.41 14.67 12.16
C MET A 198 -5.43 15.21 10.73
N SER A 199 -6.02 14.45 9.81
CA SER A 199 -6.21 14.84 8.40
C SER A 199 -7.66 14.71 7.97
N GLU A 200 -8.08 15.52 7.01
CA GLU A 200 -9.37 15.39 6.33
C GLU A 200 -9.17 15.09 4.84
N VAL A 201 -9.92 14.12 4.33
CA VAL A 201 -9.96 13.72 2.92
C VAL A 201 -11.29 14.19 2.32
N THR A 202 -11.21 14.88 1.19
CA THR A 202 -12.35 15.40 0.43
C THR A 202 -12.30 14.96 -1.03
N VAL A 203 -13.45 14.93 -1.69
CA VAL A 203 -13.56 14.61 -3.13
C VAL A 203 -13.96 15.86 -3.90
N GLN A 204 -13.26 16.12 -4.99
CA GLN A 204 -13.57 17.16 -5.97
C GLN A 204 -13.83 16.53 -7.34
N ASN A 205 -14.55 17.24 -8.21
CA ASN A 205 -14.59 16.88 -9.63
C ASN A 205 -13.30 17.33 -10.36
N SER A 206 -13.16 16.96 -11.64
CA SER A 206 -12.03 17.38 -12.49
C SER A 206 -11.89 18.90 -12.70
N LYS A 207 -12.88 19.70 -12.32
CA LYS A 207 -12.81 21.19 -12.31
C LYS A 207 -12.32 21.76 -10.98
N GLY A 208 -12.10 20.93 -9.96
CA GLY A 208 -11.71 21.32 -8.60
C GLY A 208 -12.89 21.71 -7.68
N GLU A 209 -14.14 21.53 -8.11
CA GLU A 209 -15.32 21.82 -7.29
C GLU A 209 -15.55 20.67 -6.30
N SER A 210 -15.63 20.98 -5.00
CA SER A 210 -15.88 19.98 -3.94
C SER A 210 -17.26 19.32 -4.07
N LEU A 211 -17.30 18.00 -3.94
CA LEU A 211 -18.50 17.19 -4.09
C LEU A 211 -19.03 16.69 -2.74
N SER A 212 -20.31 16.91 -2.49
CA SER A 212 -21.07 16.44 -1.32
C SER A 212 -22.17 15.44 -1.69
N ASN A 213 -22.13 14.90 -2.92
CA ASN A 213 -23.17 14.04 -3.49
C ASN A 213 -22.96 12.55 -3.13
N GLN A 214 -23.85 11.68 -3.61
CA GLN A 214 -23.75 10.23 -3.42
C GLN A 214 -22.43 9.66 -3.96
N THR A 215 -21.94 10.16 -5.11
CA THR A 215 -20.64 9.75 -5.70
C THR A 215 -19.47 9.99 -4.75
N ALA A 216 -19.38 11.18 -4.14
CA ALA A 216 -18.34 11.49 -3.17
C ALA A 216 -18.44 10.57 -1.94
N ASN A 217 -19.65 10.33 -1.44
CA ASN A 217 -19.90 9.41 -0.32
C ASN A 217 -19.47 7.97 -0.64
N SER A 218 -19.79 7.45 -1.83
CA SER A 218 -19.33 6.13 -2.26
C SER A 218 -17.80 6.05 -2.35
N LEU A 219 -17.14 7.05 -2.93
CA LEU A 219 -15.69 7.06 -3.08
C LEU A 219 -14.97 7.19 -1.73
N LEU A 220 -15.47 8.04 -0.83
CA LEU A 220 -14.95 8.15 0.54
C LEU A 220 -15.19 6.86 1.35
N GLY A 221 -16.33 6.18 1.16
CA GLY A 221 -16.61 4.88 1.77
C GLY A 221 -15.66 3.78 1.30
N LEU A 222 -15.35 3.73 -0.01
CA LEU A 222 -14.33 2.83 -0.57
C LEU A 222 -12.95 3.12 0.04
N ILE A 223 -12.56 4.40 0.15
CA ILE A 223 -11.28 4.78 0.78
C ILE A 223 -11.25 4.33 2.25
N ALA A 224 -12.29 4.60 3.04
CA ALA A 224 -12.37 4.17 4.44
C ALA A 224 -12.26 2.64 4.58
N GLU A 225 -12.98 1.88 3.76
CA GLU A 225 -12.88 0.41 3.73
C GLU A 225 -11.46 -0.05 3.34
N GLY A 226 -10.83 0.61 2.37
CA GLY A 226 -9.45 0.33 1.97
C GLY A 226 -8.42 0.66 3.05
N ILE A 227 -8.74 1.56 4.00
CA ILE A 227 -7.94 1.81 5.20
C ILE A 227 -8.17 0.69 6.23
N ASN A 228 -9.43 0.35 6.52
CA ASN A 228 -9.82 -0.68 7.51
C ASN A 228 -9.23 -2.07 7.19
N ILE A 229 -9.32 -2.50 5.92
CA ILE A 229 -8.68 -3.73 5.41
C ILE A 229 -7.17 -3.75 5.74
N GLY A 230 -6.54 -2.57 5.80
CA GLY A 230 -5.13 -2.44 6.14
C GLY A 230 -4.77 -2.72 7.59
N GLN A 231 -5.69 -2.49 8.53
CA GLN A 231 -5.43 -2.71 9.95
C GLN A 231 -5.59 -4.20 10.30
N GLN A 232 -6.58 -4.87 9.70
CA GLN A 232 -6.86 -6.30 9.90
C GLN A 232 -5.78 -7.24 9.32
N ASN A 233 -4.89 -6.72 8.46
CA ASN A 233 -3.80 -7.45 7.82
C ASN A 233 -2.41 -6.99 8.28
N GLY A 234 -2.31 -6.23 9.37
CA GLY A 234 -1.06 -6.12 10.12
C GLY A 234 -0.83 -7.41 10.92
N ASP A 235 0.39 -7.93 10.92
CA ASP A 235 0.72 -9.15 11.67
C ASP A 235 0.28 -9.03 13.15
N PRO A 236 -0.30 -10.08 13.74
CA PRO A 236 -0.65 -10.06 15.15
C PRO A 236 0.64 -9.95 15.98
N VAL A 237 0.93 -8.75 16.48
CA VAL A 237 1.95 -8.53 17.49
C VAL A 237 1.61 -9.45 18.65
N LYS A 238 2.45 -10.48 18.82
CA LYS A 238 2.22 -11.57 19.75
C LYS A 238 2.23 -11.03 21.18
N ALA A 239 1.07 -10.66 21.68
CA ALA A 239 0.88 -10.31 23.08
C ALA A 239 1.36 -11.50 23.93
N GLU A 240 2.41 -11.28 24.72
CA GLU A 240 2.89 -12.33 25.61
C GLU A 240 1.89 -12.47 26.76
N GLU A 241 1.21 -13.62 26.77
CA GLU A 241 0.18 -13.96 27.74
C GLU A 241 0.82 -14.16 29.12
N THR A 242 0.99 -13.06 29.85
CA THR A 242 1.40 -13.10 31.26
C THR A 242 0.24 -13.62 32.10
N THR A 243 0.16 -14.95 32.22
CA THR A 243 -0.79 -15.67 33.07
C THR A 243 -0.71 -15.15 34.51
N ASN A 244 -1.60 -14.24 34.87
CA ASN A 244 -1.69 -13.72 36.23
C ASN A 244 -2.60 -14.63 37.05
N GLU A 245 -1.99 -15.48 37.87
CA GLU A 245 -2.65 -16.54 38.61
C GLU A 245 -3.47 -15.97 39.78
N GLN A 246 -4.75 -15.67 39.53
CA GLN A 246 -5.65 -15.12 40.54
C GLN A 246 -6.24 -16.24 41.42
N PRO A 247 -5.95 -16.27 42.74
CA PRO A 247 -6.51 -17.28 43.64
C PRO A 247 -8.02 -17.07 43.83
N ALA A 248 -8.75 -18.18 43.97
CA ALA A 248 -10.19 -18.15 44.15
C ALA A 248 -10.59 -17.66 45.57
N PRO A 249 -11.73 -16.94 45.72
CA PRO A 249 -12.27 -16.61 47.03
C PRO A 249 -12.91 -17.85 47.68
N GLU A 250 -12.34 -18.34 48.78
CA GLU A 250 -12.92 -19.44 49.56
C GLU A 250 -14.22 -19.02 50.24
N THR A 251 -15.28 -19.81 50.04
CA THR A 251 -16.58 -19.59 50.67
C THR A 251 -16.62 -20.24 52.06
N ASN A 252 -16.40 -19.47 53.11
CA ASN A 252 -16.65 -19.91 54.49
C ASN A 252 -18.00 -19.40 55.00
N ALA A 253 -18.89 -20.32 55.34
CA ALA A 253 -20.07 -20.05 56.15
C ALA A 253 -19.88 -20.77 57.49
N GLU A 254 -19.95 -20.05 58.62
CA GLU A 254 -20.54 -20.59 59.84
C GLU A 254 -20.96 -19.50 60.85
N GLN A 255 -22.14 -19.73 61.41
CA GLN A 255 -22.80 -19.25 62.65
C GLN A 255 -22.05 -18.35 63.67
N SER A 256 -22.72 -17.27 64.09
CA SER A 256 -23.02 -16.85 65.50
C SER A 256 -23.85 -15.54 65.45
N ALA A 257 -25.03 -15.33 66.05
CA ALA A 257 -25.68 -15.75 67.32
C ALA A 257 -25.46 -14.76 68.49
N ASP A 258 -26.58 -14.20 69.00
CA ASP A 258 -26.75 -13.25 70.11
C ASP A 258 -26.02 -11.88 70.00
N GLU A 259 -26.42 -10.80 70.71
CA GLU A 259 -27.32 -10.66 71.89
C GLU A 259 -28.18 -9.37 71.82
N GLN A 260 -29.24 -9.25 72.65
CA GLN A 260 -30.06 -8.02 72.81
C GLN A 260 -29.43 -7.01 73.80
N PRO A 261 -29.76 -5.70 73.75
CA PRO A 261 -30.99 -5.14 74.38
C PRO A 261 -31.82 -4.28 73.39
N ALA A 262 -33.14 -4.12 73.46
CA ALA A 262 -34.11 -3.86 74.55
C ALA A 262 -34.28 -2.37 74.94
N SER A 263 -35.55 -1.94 75.10
CA SER A 263 -36.06 -0.63 75.61
C SER A 263 -35.77 0.63 74.78
N GLU A 264 -36.53 1.74 74.90
CA GLU A 264 -37.98 1.98 75.08
C GLU A 264 -38.27 3.50 74.88
N GLN A 265 -39.51 3.86 74.47
CA GLN A 265 -40.05 5.24 74.40
C GLN A 265 -39.40 6.15 73.31
N GLN A 266 -40.05 7.23 72.84
CA GLN A 266 -41.31 7.85 73.26
C GLN A 266 -42.14 8.35 72.06
#